data_AF-A0A380FIW7-F1
#
_entry.id   AF-A0A380FIW7-F1
#
_cell.length_a   1.000
_cell.length_b   1.000
_cell.length_c   1.000
_cell.angle_alpha   90.00
_cell.angle_beta   90.00
_cell.angle_gamma   90.00
#
_symmetry.space_group_name_H-M   'P 1'
#
loop_
_entity.id
_entity.type
_entity.pdbx_description
1 polymer ?
#
loop_
_entity_poly.entity_id
_entity_poly.type
_entity_poly.pdbx_seq_one_letter_code
_entity_poly.pdbx_strand_id
1 'polypeptide(L)'
;MSFQKEMYTFIDKGDRSMTLRPEGTAAVVRSYIENKMQGLPNQPVKLYYNGPMFRYERKQKGRYRQFTQFGVEAIGAENPAMDAEVLAMVMHIYESFGLKTFKISHQ
;
A
#
# COMPACT_ATOMS: atom_id res chain seq x y z
N MET A 1 -13.73 10.49 10.71
CA MET A 1 -13.37 9.12 11.16
C MET A 1 -11.91 9.18 11.56
N SER A 2 -11.55 9.08 12.86
CA SER A 2 -10.14 9.25 13.26
C SER A 2 -9.36 7.98 12.96
N PHE A 3 -8.35 8.06 12.09
CA PHE A 3 -7.45 6.96 11.68
C PHE A 3 -6.95 6.10 12.85
N GLN A 4 -6.73 6.75 14.00
CA GLN A 4 -6.26 6.11 15.24
C GLN A 4 -7.21 5.04 15.81
N LYS A 5 -8.51 5.14 15.57
CA LYS A 5 -9.50 4.18 16.12
C LYS A 5 -9.47 2.82 15.40
N GLU A 6 -8.80 2.73 14.25
CA GLU A 6 -8.74 1.53 13.42
C GLU A 6 -7.39 0.81 13.50
N MET A 7 -6.42 1.30 14.29
CA MET A 7 -5.09 0.70 14.37
C MET A 7 -4.99 -0.31 15.53
N TYR A 8 -4.30 -1.43 15.29
CA TYR A 8 -3.89 -2.33 16.36
C TYR A 8 -2.56 -1.85 16.94
N THR A 9 -2.64 -1.00 17.97
CA THR A 9 -1.47 -0.47 18.69
C THR A 9 -1.34 -1.16 20.04
N PHE A 10 -0.12 -1.56 20.39
CA PHE A 10 0.22 -2.23 21.66
C PHE A 10 1.63 -1.82 22.10
N ILE A 11 1.91 -2.03 23.38
CA ILE A 11 3.25 -1.82 23.95
C ILE A 11 4.02 -3.15 23.86
N ASP A 12 5.24 -3.11 23.33
CA ASP A 12 6.10 -4.29 23.29
C ASP A 12 6.82 -4.54 24.62
N LYS A 13 7.67 -5.57 24.71
CA LYS A 13 8.40 -5.91 25.95
C LYS A 13 9.44 -4.86 26.38
N GLY A 14 9.69 -3.85 25.55
CA GLY A 14 10.73 -2.85 25.77
C GLY A 14 10.18 -1.44 25.87
N ASP A 15 8.92 -1.23 26.25
CA ASP A 15 8.45 0.15 26.47
C ASP A 15 7.88 0.82 25.20
N ARG A 16 7.92 0.16 24.03
CA ARG A 16 7.70 0.85 22.74
C ARG A 16 6.27 0.67 22.25
N SER A 17 5.68 1.77 21.80
CA SER A 17 4.40 1.74 21.07
C SER A 17 4.60 1.16 19.68
N MET A 18 4.09 -0.05 19.47
CA MET A 18 4.12 -0.78 18.20
C MET A 18 2.73 -0.84 17.60
N THR A 19 2.65 -0.75 16.27
CA THR A 19 1.37 -0.85 15.54
C THR A 19 1.49 -1.92 14.46
N LEU A 20 0.53 -2.85 14.41
CA LEU A 20 0.40 -3.74 13.25
C LEU A 20 -0.02 -2.90 12.04
N ARG A 21 0.69 -3.07 10.92
CA ARG A 21 0.48 -2.23 9.74
C ARG A 21 -0.98 -2.26 9.25
N PRO A 22 -1.65 -1.10 9.14
CA PRO A 22 -3.01 -1.03 8.59
C PRO A 22 -3.02 -0.91 7.05
N GLU A 23 -1.87 -0.63 6.44
CA GLU A 23 -1.62 -0.50 5.00
C GLU A 23 -0.11 -0.67 4.72
N GLY A 24 0.30 -0.66 3.45
CA GLY A 24 1.69 -0.96 3.04
C GLY A 24 2.55 0.25 2.66
N THR A 25 1.96 1.33 2.18
CA THR A 25 2.64 2.51 1.64
C THR A 25 3.54 3.16 2.68
N ALA A 26 3.07 3.38 3.92
CA ALA A 26 3.92 4.01 4.94
C ALA A 26 5.16 3.17 5.28
N ALA A 27 5.03 1.84 5.29
CA ALA A 27 6.17 0.94 5.51
C ALA A 27 7.15 0.97 4.33
N VAL A 28 6.65 1.05 3.09
CA VAL A 28 7.49 1.18 1.89
C VAL A 28 8.23 2.51 1.88
N VAL A 29 7.55 3.63 2.11
CA VAL A 29 8.17 4.97 2.16
C VAL A 29 9.23 5.04 3.27
N ARG A 30 8.94 4.47 4.45
CA ARG A 30 9.93 4.37 5.53
C ARG A 30 11.16 3.61 5.06
N SER A 31 10.99 2.43 4.48
CA SER A 31 12.10 1.62 3.95
C SER A 31 12.89 2.34 2.86
N TYR A 32 12.20 3.06 1.97
CA TYR A 32 12.81 3.85 0.91
C TYR A 32 13.78 4.89 1.47
N ILE A 33 13.35 5.63 2.50
CA ILE A 33 14.18 6.65 3.17
C ILE A 33 15.31 5.99 3.98
N GLU A 34 14.98 4.98 4.80
CA GLU A 34 15.95 4.27 5.66
C GLU A 34 17.12 3.69 4.86
N ASN A 35 16.84 3.18 3.65
CA ASN A 35 17.84 2.58 2.76
C ASN A 35 18.42 3.56 1.73
N LYS A 36 18.16 4.87 1.88
CA LYS A 36 18.66 5.94 1.00
C LYS A 36 18.37 5.68 -0.48
N MET A 37 17.22 5.09 -0.78
CA MET A 37 16.85 4.66 -2.13
C MET A 37 16.67 5.83 -3.10
N GLN A 38 16.45 7.04 -2.59
CA GLN A 38 16.48 8.29 -3.37
C GLN A 38 17.83 8.58 -4.04
N GLY A 39 18.92 8.02 -3.53
CA GLY A 39 20.26 8.17 -4.11
C GLY A 39 20.61 7.09 -5.14
N LEU A 40 19.70 6.13 -5.40
CA LEU A 40 19.95 5.11 -6.40
C LEU A 40 19.97 5.73 -7.81
N PRO A 41 20.89 5.29 -8.68
CA PRO A 41 20.99 5.82 -10.04
C PRO A 41 19.77 5.52 -10.90
N ASN A 42 19.04 4.44 -10.58
CA ASN A 42 17.87 3.99 -11.33
C ASN A 42 16.59 4.52 -10.64
N GLN A 43 16.15 5.71 -11.05
CA GLN A 43 14.86 6.29 -10.66
C GLN A 43 13.83 6.19 -11.79
N PRO A 44 12.52 6.18 -11.48
CA PRO A 44 11.94 6.03 -10.14
C PRO A 44 12.13 4.61 -9.60
N VAL A 45 12.13 4.48 -8.27
CA VAL A 45 12.15 3.19 -7.61
C VAL A 45 10.74 2.58 -7.66
N LYS A 46 10.61 1.45 -8.36
CA LYS A 46 9.35 0.70 -8.50
C LYS A 46 9.38 -0.53 -7.60
N LEU A 47 8.38 -0.65 -6.74
CA LEU A 47 8.28 -1.70 -5.73
C LEU A 47 6.88 -2.32 -5.75
N TYR A 48 6.79 -3.58 -5.34
CA TYR A 48 5.50 -4.22 -5.05
C TYR A 48 5.57 -4.95 -3.72
N TYR A 49 4.41 -5.20 -3.12
CA TYR A 49 4.27 -6.02 -1.92
C TYR A 49 3.00 -6.85 -1.98
N ASN A 50 3.04 -8.01 -1.32
CA ASN A 50 1.88 -8.85 -1.06
C ASN A 50 1.94 -9.31 0.40
N GLY A 51 0.91 -9.03 1.19
CA GLY A 51 0.86 -9.54 2.55
C GLY A 51 -0.28 -9.02 3.43
N PRO A 52 -0.31 -9.48 4.68
CA PRO A 52 -1.39 -9.16 5.60
C PRO A 52 -1.33 -7.72 6.11
N MET A 53 -2.50 -7.13 6.30
CA MET A 53 -2.77 -5.82 6.89
C MET A 53 -3.84 -5.97 7.97
N PHE A 54 -3.80 -5.10 8.98
CA PHE A 54 -4.62 -5.23 10.19
C PHE A 54 -5.37 -3.94 10.48
N ARG A 55 -6.70 -4.00 10.49
CA ARG A 55 -7.55 -2.85 10.87
C ARG A 55 -8.62 -3.25 11.87
N TYR A 56 -8.77 -2.46 12.92
CA TYR A 56 -9.82 -2.60 13.92
C TYR A 56 -11.14 -2.02 13.41
N GLU A 57 -11.73 -2.72 12.44
CA GLU A 57 -13.00 -2.31 11.84
C GLU A 57 -14.18 -3.12 12.41
N ARG A 58 -15.37 -2.54 12.36
CA ARG A 58 -16.62 -3.29 12.61
C ARG A 58 -16.76 -4.35 11.51
N LYS A 59 -16.92 -5.62 11.90
CA LYS A 59 -17.14 -6.71 10.95
C LYS A 59 -18.37 -6.41 10.09
N GLN A 60 -18.16 -6.37 8.78
CA GLN A 60 -19.17 -6.23 7.73
C GLN A 60 -18.76 -7.15 6.58
N LYS A 61 -19.66 -7.47 5.66
CA LYS A 61 -19.32 -8.26 4.47
C LYS A 61 -18.18 -7.58 3.70
N GLY A 62 -17.08 -8.29 3.48
CA GLY A 62 -15.88 -7.76 2.81
C GLY A 62 -14.92 -6.94 3.69
N ARG A 63 -15.23 -6.71 4.97
CA ARG A 63 -14.35 -6.02 5.92
C ARG A 63 -13.85 -6.98 6.98
N TYR A 64 -12.56 -7.30 6.90
CA TYR A 64 -11.89 -8.21 7.83
C TYR A 64 -10.91 -7.46 8.73
N ARG A 65 -10.68 -7.99 9.92
CA ARG A 65 -9.69 -7.45 10.86
C ARG A 65 -8.25 -7.74 10.45
N GLN A 66 -8.06 -8.82 9.70
CA GLN A 66 -6.85 -9.15 8.96
C GLN A 66 -7.26 -9.43 7.53
N PHE A 67 -6.63 -8.75 6.57
CA PHE A 67 -6.86 -8.93 5.14
C PHE A 67 -5.53 -8.85 4.39
N THR A 68 -5.48 -9.36 3.16
CA THR A 68 -4.28 -9.32 2.33
C THR A 68 -4.40 -8.19 1.31
N GLN A 69 -3.32 -7.42 1.15
CA GLN A 69 -3.20 -6.45 0.06
C GLN A 69 -2.05 -6.84 -0.85
N PHE A 70 -2.28 -6.67 -2.15
CA PHE A 70 -1.24 -6.51 -3.16
C PHE A 70 -1.16 -5.02 -3.48
N GLY A 71 0.02 -4.42 -3.33
CA GLY A 71 0.23 -3.00 -3.59
C GLY A 71 1.48 -2.77 -4.41
N VAL A 72 1.50 -1.66 -5.13
CA VAL A 72 2.60 -1.24 -6.01
C VAL A 72 2.88 0.23 -5.73
N GLU A 73 4.16 0.58 -5.63
CA GLU A 73 4.63 1.92 -5.32
C GLU A 73 5.68 2.32 -6.36
N ALA A 74 5.51 3.49 -6.96
CA ALA A 74 6.52 4.12 -7.82
C ALA A 74 6.93 5.44 -7.18
N ILE A 75 8.13 5.49 -6.61
CA ILE A 75 8.61 6.62 -5.81
C ILE A 75 9.77 7.30 -6.55
N GLY A 76 9.73 8.64 -6.62
CA GLY A 76 10.78 9.44 -7.27
C GLY A 76 10.47 9.88 -8.71
N ALA A 77 9.21 9.79 -9.15
CA ALA A 77 8.76 10.34 -10.44
C ALA A 77 7.58 11.31 -10.23
N GLU A 78 7.63 12.46 -10.91
CA GLU A 78 6.53 13.45 -10.97
C GLU A 78 5.81 13.46 -12.34
N ASN A 79 6.18 12.52 -13.23
CA ASN A 79 5.64 12.47 -14.59
C ASN A 79 4.29 11.73 -14.62
N PRO A 80 3.22 12.33 -15.19
CA PRO A 80 1.92 11.68 -15.41
C PRO A 80 1.96 10.34 -16.15
N ALA A 81 3.03 10.08 -16.92
CA ALA A 81 3.25 8.77 -17.54
C ALA A 81 3.36 7.63 -16.52
N MET A 82 3.76 7.93 -15.27
CA MET A 82 3.83 6.95 -14.20
C MET A 82 2.45 6.49 -13.75
N ASP A 83 1.50 7.42 -13.60
CA ASP A 83 0.10 7.09 -13.31
C ASP A 83 -0.50 6.22 -14.42
N ALA A 84 -0.21 6.55 -15.68
CA ALA A 84 -0.63 5.76 -16.82
C ALA A 84 -0.02 4.35 -16.82
N GLU A 85 1.26 4.21 -16.46
CA GLU A 85 1.92 2.90 -16.35
C GLU A 85 1.30 2.03 -15.25
N VAL A 86 1.07 2.61 -14.06
CA VAL A 86 0.42 1.92 -12.94
C VAL A 86 -0.99 1.48 -13.33
N LEU A 87 -1.74 2.35 -14.01
CA LEU A 87 -3.08 2.03 -14.48
C LEU A 87 -3.07 0.92 -15.54
N ALA A 88 -2.16 0.97 -16.51
CA ALA A 88 -2.00 -0.05 -17.54
C ALA A 88 -1.67 -1.42 -16.94
N MET A 89 -0.82 -1.45 -15.92
CA MET A 89 -0.52 -2.67 -15.16
C MET A 89 -1.79 -3.23 -14.48
N VAL A 90 -2.59 -2.39 -13.81
CA VAL A 90 -3.85 -2.84 -13.21
C VAL A 90 -4.82 -3.37 -14.27
N MET A 91 -4.97 -2.68 -15.41
CA MET A 91 -5.82 -3.15 -16.50
C MET A 91 -5.38 -4.52 -17.01
N HIS A 92 -4.08 -4.71 -17.25
CA HIS A 92 -3.54 -5.98 -17.71
C HIS A 92 -3.80 -7.12 -16.72
N ILE A 93 -3.67 -6.86 -15.43
CA ILE A 93 -4.00 -7.84 -14.37
C ILE A 93 -5.48 -8.21 -14.46
N TYR A 94 -6.39 -7.24 -14.55
CA TYR A 94 -7.83 -7.50 -14.61
C TYR A 94 -8.22 -8.28 -15.87
N GLU A 95 -7.69 -7.90 -17.03
CA GLU A 95 -7.90 -8.60 -18.29
C GLU A 95 -7.42 -10.05 -18.22
N SER A 96 -6.27 -10.30 -17.58
CA SER A 96 -5.74 -11.66 -17.40
C SER A 96 -6.66 -12.56 -16.56
N PHE A 97 -7.48 -11.98 -15.69
CA PHE A 97 -8.51 -12.68 -14.90
C PHE A 97 -9.90 -12.67 -15.56
N GLY A 98 -10.03 -12.15 -16.79
CA GLY A 98 -11.30 -12.07 -17.51
C GLY A 98 -12.27 -11.00 -16.99
N LEU A 99 -11.79 -10.06 -16.17
CA LEU A 99 -12.59 -8.98 -15.61
C LEU A 99 -12.64 -7.80 -16.59
N LYS A 100 -13.85 -7.32 -16.94
CA LYS A 100 -14.07 -6.29 -17.97
C LYS A 100 -14.52 -4.92 -17.45
N THR A 101 -14.68 -4.76 -16.14
CA THR A 101 -15.30 -3.55 -15.58
C THR A 101 -14.43 -2.98 -14.48
N PHE A 102 -13.94 -1.75 -14.69
CA PHE A 102 -13.27 -0.93 -13.68
C PHE A 102 -13.82 0.49 -13.75
N LYS A 103 -13.79 1.19 -12.61
CA LYS A 103 -14.17 2.60 -12.51
C LYS A 103 -12.92 3.39 -12.14
N ILE A 104 -12.57 4.37 -12.97
CA ILE A 104 -11.55 5.36 -12.65
C ILE A 104 -12.27 6.59 -12.09
N SER A 105 -11.77 7.11 -10.98
CA SER A 105 -12.21 8.40 -10.41
C SER A 105 -11.00 9.14 -9.89
N HIS A 106 -10.91 10.43 -10.18
CA HIS A 106 -9.95 11.32 -9.52
C HIS A 106 -10.65 11.93 -8.28
N GLN A 107 -9.92 12.06 -7.16
CA GLN A 107 -10.41 12.77 -5.98
C GLN A 107 -10.13 14.26 -6.09
#